data_AF-A0A351ERV7-F1
#
_entry.id   AF-A0A351ERV7-F1
#
_cell.length_a   1.000
_cell.length_b   1.000
_cell.length_c   1.000
_cell.angle_alpha   90.00
_cell.angle_beta   90.00
_cell.angle_gamma   90.00
#
_symmetry.space_group_name_H-M   'P 1'
#
loop_
_entity.id
_entity.type
_entity.pdbx_description
1 polymer ?
#
loop_
_entity_poly.entity_id
_entity_poly.type
_entity_poly.pdbx_seq_one_letter_code
_entity_poly.pdbx_strand_id
1 'polypeptide(L)' 'MSTTNWEYRVTSIAASELSTATPGATAAVAHLNAHGMQGWEAVGLTTLAGGECAILMKRELAKARASGGRV' A
#
# COMPACT_ATOMS: atom_id res chain seq x y z
N MET A 1 -20.31 -9.27 -19.44
CA MET A 1 -19.25 -9.42 -18.42
C MET A 1 -18.72 -8.04 -18.10
N SER A 2 -18.69 -7.62 -16.83
CA SER A 2 -18.03 -6.37 -16.44
C SER A 2 -16.53 -6.62 -16.36
N THR A 3 -15.72 -5.84 -17.06
CA THR A 3 -14.26 -5.87 -16.94
C THR A 3 -13.83 -5.07 -15.71
N THR A 4 -13.23 -5.74 -14.73
CA THR A 4 -12.63 -5.06 -13.58
C THR A 4 -11.30 -4.43 -13.99
N ASN A 5 -11.25 -3.10 -13.96
CA ASN A 5 -10.02 -2.35 -14.20
C ASN A 5 -9.21 -2.22 -12.90
N TRP A 6 -7.91 -2.45 -12.99
CA TRP A 6 -6.99 -2.40 -11.85
C TRP A 6 -5.98 -1.26 -11.99
N GLU A 7 -5.62 -0.69 -10.85
CA GLU A 7 -4.54 0.27 -10.67
C GLU A 7 -3.44 -0.40 -9.83
N TYR A 8 -2.18 -0.15 -10.18
CA TYR A 8 -1.01 -0.70 -9.48
C TYR A 8 -0.06 0.42 -9.07
N ARG A 9 0.57 0.26 -7.91
CA ARG A 9 1.63 1.16 -7.44
C ARG A 9 2.72 0.39 -6.73
N VAL A 10 3.91 0.96 -6.72
CA VAL A 10 5.02 0.49 -5.88
C VAL A 10 5.34 1.58 -4.88
N THR A 11 5.53 1.22 -3.61
CA THR A 11 6.06 2.10 -2.56
C THR A 11 7.29 1.47 -1.92
N SER A 12 8.18 2.28 -1.34
CA SER A 12 9.35 1.81 -0.58
C SER A 12 9.22 2.23 0.87
N ILE A 13 9.63 1.34 1.78
CA ILE A 13 9.75 1.63 3.20
C ILE A 13 11.03 0.98 3.74
N ALA A 14 11.56 1.52 4.83
CA ALA A 14 12.69 0.89 5.52
C ALA A 14 12.27 -0.48 6.08
N ALA A 15 13.09 -1.50 5.84
CA ALA A 15 12.83 -2.88 6.27
C ALA A 15 12.79 -3.01 7.80
N SER A 16 13.56 -2.18 8.51
CA SER A 16 13.54 -2.10 9.98
C SER A 16 12.18 -1.70 10.54
N GLU A 17 11.37 -0.95 9.77
CA GLU A 17 10.06 -0.47 10.20
C GLU A 17 8.94 -1.51 10.04
N LEU A 18 9.20 -2.63 9.35
CA LEU A 18 8.30 -3.79 9.27
C LEU A 18 8.44 -4.75 10.45
N SER A 19 9.53 -4.66 11.21
CA SER A 19 9.94 -5.65 12.22
C SER A 19 9.29 -5.46 13.59
N THR A 20 8.46 -4.45 13.80
CA THR A 20 7.95 -4.15 15.14
C THR A 20 6.67 -4.93 15.45
N ALA A 21 6.69 -5.72 16.52
CA ALA A 21 5.55 -6.49 17.05
C ALA A 21 4.35 -5.63 17.52
N THR A 22 4.44 -4.31 17.41
CA THR A 22 3.40 -3.37 17.83
C THR A 22 2.69 -2.80 16.60
N PRO A 23 1.42 -3.17 16.35
CA PRO A 23 0.61 -2.56 15.30
C PRO A 23 0.54 -1.04 15.46
N GLY A 24 0.93 -0.29 14.43
CA GLY A 24 0.88 1.19 14.42
C GLY A 24 2.09 1.92 15.01
N ALA A 25 3.20 1.22 15.31
CA ALA A 25 4.35 1.84 15.96
C ALA A 25 5.35 2.57 15.02
N THR A 26 5.28 2.39 13.71
CA THR A 26 6.27 2.95 12.76
C THR A 26 5.63 3.79 11.66
N ALA A 27 6.40 4.75 11.12
CA ALA A 27 5.96 5.62 10.03
C ALA A 27 5.57 4.82 8.78
N ALA A 28 6.30 3.74 8.47
CA ALA A 28 5.95 2.82 7.38
C ALA A 28 4.59 2.14 7.58
N VAL A 29 4.30 1.62 8.78
CA VAL A 29 3.00 0.96 9.04
C VAL A 29 1.86 1.96 8.94
N ALA A 30 2.03 3.17 9.46
CA ALA A 30 1.05 4.25 9.29
C ALA A 30 0.85 4.60 7.81
N HIS A 31 1.92 4.68 7.03
CA HIS A 31 1.88 4.95 5.59
C HIS A 31 1.15 3.86 4.81
N LEU A 32 1.42 2.58 5.11
CA LEU A 32 0.72 1.45 4.47
C LEU A 32 -0.75 1.39 4.87
N ASN A 33 -1.08 1.65 6.13
CA ASN A 33 -2.46 1.73 6.59
C ASN A 33 -3.23 2.85 5.89
N ALA A 34 -2.61 4.01 5.65
CA ALA A 34 -3.22 5.09 4.88
C ALA A 34 -3.58 4.67 3.45
N HIS A 35 -2.72 3.88 2.79
CA HIS A 35 -3.04 3.28 1.49
C HIS A 35 -4.16 2.24 1.61
N GLY A 36 -4.14 1.40 2.64
CA GLY A 36 -5.21 0.44 2.94
C GLY A 36 -6.58 1.11 3.07
N MET A 37 -6.66 2.23 3.79
CA MET A 37 -7.88 3.04 3.92
C MET A 37 -8.36 3.62 2.58
N GLN A 38 -7.46 3.82 1.62
CA GLN A 38 -7.79 4.25 0.25
C GLN A 38 -8.13 3.06 -0.67
N GLY A 39 -8.22 1.84 -0.13
CA GLY A 39 -8.57 0.63 -0.85
C GLY A 39 -7.40 -0.07 -1.55
N TRP A 40 -6.16 0.32 -1.27
CA TRP A 40 -4.97 -0.38 -1.77
C TRP A 40 -4.69 -1.64 -0.97
N GLU A 41 -4.38 -2.72 -1.66
CA GLU A 41 -4.01 -4.01 -1.10
C GLU A 41 -2.54 -4.28 -1.43
N ALA A 42 -1.71 -4.54 -0.41
CA ALA A 42 -0.34 -5.01 -0.62
C ALA A 42 -0.37 -6.48 -1.09
N VAL A 43 0.26 -6.75 -2.24
CA VAL A 43 0.24 -8.07 -2.89
C VAL A 43 1.62 -8.65 -3.16
N GLY A 44 2.68 -7.87 -2.96
CA GLY A 44 4.04 -8.33 -3.09
C GLY A 44 4.99 -7.46 -2.27
N LEU A 45 6.07 -8.08 -1.81
CA LEU A 45 7.15 -7.42 -1.10
C LEU A 45 8.48 -7.94 -1.63
N THR A 46 9.46 -7.04 -1.79
CA THR A 46 10.82 -7.40 -2.19
C THR A 46 11.81 -6.53 -1.43
N THR A 47 12.71 -7.17 -0.70
CA THR A 47 13.81 -6.49 -0.02
C THR A 47 14.81 -5.98 -1.06
N LEU A 48 15.20 -4.72 -0.93
CA LEU A 48 16.18 -4.05 -1.77
C LEU A 48 17.54 -3.98 -1.07
N ALA A 49 18.60 -3.83 -1.85
CA ALA A 49 19.92 -3.51 -1.30
C ALA A 49 19.85 -2.15 -0.55
N GLY A 50 20.43 -2.08 0.64
CA GLY A 50 20.40 -0.86 1.47
C GLY A 50 19.36 -0.85 2.59
N GLY A 51 18.67 -1.96 2.85
CA GLY A 51 17.77 -2.07 4.00
C GLY A 51 16.37 -1.51 3.76
N GLU A 52 15.98 -1.36 2.50
CA GLU A 52 14.65 -0.95 2.06
C GLU A 52 13.81 -2.16 1.62
N CYS A 53 12.50 -1.99 1.59
CA CYS A 53 11.53 -2.96 1.09
C CYS A 53 10.60 -2.28 0.09
N ALA A 54 10.61 -2.74 -1.16
CA ALA A 54 9.61 -2.38 -2.15
C ALA A 54 8.34 -3.19 -1.92
N ILE A 55 7.19 -2.52 -1.96
CA ILE A 55 5.87 -3.12 -1.78
C ILE A 55 5.03 -2.83 -3.01
N LEU A 56 4.60 -3.89 -3.69
CA LEU A 56 3.64 -3.83 -4.79
C LEU A 56 2.23 -3.81 -4.20
N MET A 57 1.44 -2.82 -4.59
CA MET A 57 0.04 -2.69 -4.20
C MET A 57 -0.87 -2.64 -5.41
N LYS A 58 -2.08 -3.16 -5.26
CA LYS A 58 -3.15 -3.10 -6.27
C LYS A 58 -4.41 -2.48 -5.69
N ARG A 59 -5.25 -1.90 -6.54
CA ARG A 59 -6.60 -1.43 -6.18
C ARG A 59 -7.51 -1.50 -7.39
N GLU A 60 -8.79 -1.76 -7.18
CA GLU A 60 -9.79 -1.63 -8.24
C GLU A 60 -10.03 -0.15 -8.58
N LEU A 61 -10.03 0.20 -9.86
CA LEU A 61 -10.25 1.58 -10.31
C LEU A 61 -11.60 2.15 -9.82
N ALA A 62 -12.61 1.28 -9.63
CA ALA A 62 -13.89 1.67 -9.05
C ALA A 62 -13.75 2.20 -7.60
N LYS A 63 -12.88 1.59 -6.80
CA LYS A 63 -12.60 2.02 -5.41
C LYS A 63 -11.87 3.36 -5.38
N ALA A 64 -11.01 3.65 -6.36
CA ALA A 64 -10.34 4.95 -6.49
C ALA A 64 -11.34 6.11 -6.66
N ARG A 65 -12.39 5.91 -7.46
CA ARG A 65 -13.41 6.93 -7.71
C ARG A 65 -14.34 7.17 -6.51
N ALA A 66 -14.63 6.11 -5.75
CA ALA A 66 -15.45 6.23 -4.53
C ALA A 66 -14.77 7.07 -3.43
N SER A 67 -13.44 7.05 -3.36
CA SER A 67 -12.67 7.91 -2.42
C SER A 67 -12.55 9.38 -2.86
N GLY A 68 -12.89 9.71 -4.11
CA GLY A 68 -12.73 11.05 -4.69
C GLY A 68 -14.01 11.90 -4.63
N GLY A 69 -14.69 11.93 -3.48
CA GLY A 69 -15.83 12.82 -3.28
C GLY A 69 -15.44 14.26 -3.62
N ARG A 70 -16.09 14.85 -4.63
CA ARG A 70 -15.98 16.27 -4.98
C ARG A 70 -16.28 17.10 -3.73
N VAL A 71 -15.29 17.88 -3.27
CA VAL A 71 -15.49 19.05 -2.42
C VAL A 71 -16.02 20.19 -3.28
#